data_AF-A0A093NRH7-F1
#
_entry.id   AF-A0A093NRH7-F1
#
_cell.length_a   1.000
_cell.length_b   1.000
_cell.length_c   1.000
_cell.angle_alpha   90.00
_cell.angle_beta   90.00
_cell.angle_gamma   90.00
#
_symmetry.space_group_name_H-M   'P 1'
#
loop_
_entity.id
_entity.type
_entity.pdbx_description
1 polymer ?
#
loop_
_entity_poly.entity_id
_entity_poly.type
_entity_poly.pdbx_seq_one_letter_code
_entity_poly.pdbx_strand_id
1 'polypeptide(L)'
;QCHSEDKRPAILYTLLSQNLTHGRGGRSPAHQRCLCHQRRTVCLRTPHVTCRAASNVLVKTISFMKNLPSFHLLPREDQLLLLDSCWVPLFLLGLVQEMVTFEVMETPAPSMLKKILLDGQSKHREPERTQPTLAAVQRLQCCLNTLWSLDLSPKEYAYLKGALLFNPDVPGLRASLYIESLQREAQRALQEVL
;
A
#
# COMPACT_ATOMS: atom_id res chain seq x y z
N GLN A 1 -25.97 -8.11 -45.79
CA GLN A 1 -25.10 -8.89 -46.70
C GLN A 1 -23.66 -8.63 -46.29
N CYS A 2 -22.96 -9.68 -45.88
CA CYS A 2 -21.59 -9.67 -45.34
C CYS A 2 -20.56 -9.16 -46.35
N HIS A 3 -19.46 -8.57 -45.87
CA HIS A 3 -18.06 -8.99 -46.12
C HIS A 3 -17.10 -7.82 -45.84
N SER A 4 -16.35 -7.92 -44.75
CA SER A 4 -15.01 -7.35 -44.64
C SER A 4 -14.18 -8.33 -43.80
N GLU A 5 -13.27 -9.02 -44.47
CA GLU A 5 -12.36 -9.99 -43.86
C GLU A 5 -11.30 -9.26 -43.04
N ASP A 6 -11.47 -9.29 -41.73
CA ASP A 6 -10.50 -8.77 -40.76
C ASP A 6 -9.33 -9.77 -40.65
N LYS A 7 -8.29 -9.55 -41.47
CA LYS A 7 -7.04 -10.34 -41.47
C LYS A 7 -6.28 -10.13 -40.16
N ARG A 8 -6.66 -10.88 -39.13
CA ARG A 8 -5.84 -11.02 -37.92
C ARG A 8 -4.54 -11.74 -38.28
N PRO A 9 -3.36 -11.17 -38.01
CA PRO A 9 -2.11 -11.88 -38.26
C PRO A 9 -2.09 -13.13 -37.37
N ALA A 10 -1.92 -14.30 -37.99
CA ALA A 10 -1.84 -15.56 -37.30
C ALA A 10 -0.73 -15.52 -36.25
N ILE A 11 -0.99 -16.07 -35.07
CA ILE A 11 -0.08 -16.11 -33.91
C ILE A 11 1.31 -16.66 -34.31
N LEU A 12 1.35 -17.52 -35.32
CA LEU A 12 2.58 -18.03 -35.96
C LEU A 12 3.45 -16.93 -36.59
N TYR A 13 2.87 -15.94 -37.25
CA TYR A 13 3.61 -14.82 -37.85
C TYR A 13 4.30 -13.96 -36.77
N THR A 14 3.63 -13.70 -35.66
CA THR A 14 4.18 -12.92 -34.55
C THR A 14 5.31 -13.68 -33.85
N LEU A 15 5.17 -14.99 -33.65
CA LEU A 15 6.22 -15.84 -33.06
C LEU A 15 7.44 -15.99 -33.98
N LEU A 16 7.22 -16.10 -35.30
CA LEU A 16 8.30 -16.21 -36.27
C LEU A 16 9.04 -14.87 -36.49
N SER A 17 8.33 -13.73 -36.41
CA SER A 17 8.96 -12.41 -36.51
C SER A 17 9.90 -12.07 -35.35
N GLN A 18 9.69 -12.64 -34.16
CA GLN A 18 10.56 -12.43 -32.99
C GLN A 18 11.88 -13.20 -33.11
N ASN A 19 11.91 -14.31 -33.83
CA ASN A 19 13.13 -15.09 -34.07
C ASN A 19 13.98 -14.54 -35.23
N LEU A 20 13.39 -13.74 -36.12
CA LEU A 20 14.10 -13.13 -37.26
C LEU A 20 14.85 -11.84 -36.89
N THR A 21 14.60 -11.24 -35.72
CA THR A 21 15.30 -10.02 -35.25
C THR A 21 16.64 -10.28 -34.57
N HIS A 22 17.08 -11.54 -34.44
CA HIS A 22 18.44 -11.87 -33.99
C HIS A 22 19.42 -11.89 -35.18
N GLY A 23 19.59 -10.74 -35.81
CA GLY A 23 20.57 -10.53 -36.87
C GLY A 23 21.21 -9.14 -36.76
N ARG A 24 22.40 -9.08 -36.16
CA ARG A 24 23.36 -7.95 -36.13
C ARG A 24 22.86 -6.60 -35.58
N GLY A 25 23.47 -6.20 -34.47
CA GLY A 25 23.52 -4.79 -34.07
C GLY A 25 23.74 -4.62 -32.58
N GLY A 26 25.00 -4.43 -32.16
CA GLY A 26 25.31 -4.06 -30.79
C GLY A 26 24.70 -2.70 -30.46
N ARG A 27 23.84 -2.66 -29.45
CA ARG A 27 23.49 -1.48 -28.63
C ARG A 27 22.82 -1.99 -27.36
N SER A 28 23.30 -1.49 -26.23
CA SER A 28 22.96 -1.87 -24.87
C SER A 28 21.44 -1.97 -24.62
N PRO A 29 20.96 -2.92 -23.80
CA PRO A 29 19.55 -3.02 -23.46
C PRO A 29 19.22 -1.91 -22.45
N ALA A 30 18.71 -0.79 -22.96
CA ALA A 30 17.84 0.06 -22.15
C ALA A 30 16.74 -0.85 -21.58
N HIS A 31 16.54 -0.78 -20.27
CA HIS A 31 15.60 -1.58 -19.48
C HIS A 31 14.18 -1.52 -20.04
N GLN A 32 13.88 -2.31 -21.09
CA GLN A 32 12.52 -2.66 -21.45
C GLN A 32 11.99 -3.50 -20.30
N ARG A 33 11.30 -2.82 -19.37
CA ARG A 33 10.63 -3.41 -18.22
C ARG A 33 9.58 -4.40 -18.72
N CYS A 34 10.01 -5.65 -18.92
CA CYS A 34 9.15 -6.76 -19.22
C CYS A 34 8.01 -6.80 -18.20
N LEU A 35 6.76 -6.98 -18.68
CA LEU A 35 5.56 -7.11 -17.84
C LEU A 35 5.69 -8.27 -16.83
N CYS A 36 6.64 -9.18 -17.04
CA CYS A 36 7.03 -10.22 -16.10
C CYS A 36 7.57 -9.68 -14.76
N HIS A 37 8.22 -8.50 -14.74
CA HIS A 37 8.74 -7.90 -13.51
C HIS A 37 7.63 -7.23 -12.68
N GLN A 38 6.62 -6.66 -13.34
CA GLN A 38 5.44 -6.07 -12.69
C GLN A 38 4.48 -7.11 -12.10
N ARG A 39 4.53 -8.36 -12.58
CA ARG A 39 3.66 -9.46 -12.14
C ARG A 39 4.30 -10.38 -11.10
N ARG A 40 5.50 -10.04 -10.59
CA ARG A 40 6.12 -10.81 -9.50
C ARG A 40 5.38 -10.54 -8.20
N THR A 41 4.68 -11.57 -7.75
CA THR A 41 3.99 -11.60 -6.47
C THR A 41 4.98 -11.97 -5.38
N VAL A 42 4.77 -11.43 -4.19
CA VAL A 42 5.64 -11.72 -3.04
C VAL A 42 4.82 -12.17 -1.85
N CYS A 43 5.46 -12.93 -0.96
CA CYS A 43 4.92 -13.30 0.34
C CYS A 43 5.89 -12.92 1.45
N LEU A 44 5.39 -12.77 2.67
CA LEU A 44 6.24 -12.54 3.84
C LEU A 44 7.11 -13.77 4.09
N ARG A 45 8.39 -13.55 4.41
CA ARG A 45 9.30 -14.63 4.81
C ARG A 45 8.92 -15.23 6.16
N THR A 46 8.50 -14.37 7.09
CA THR A 46 8.14 -14.73 8.47
C THR A 46 6.74 -14.20 8.82
N PRO A 47 5.68 -14.71 8.15
CA PRO A 47 4.34 -14.14 8.23
C PRO A 47 3.81 -14.02 9.67
N HIS A 48 4.00 -15.04 10.51
CA HIS A 48 3.54 -15.00 11.90
C HIS A 48 4.21 -13.91 12.75
N VAL A 49 5.50 -13.65 12.52
CA VAL A 49 6.26 -12.64 13.28
C VAL A 49 5.84 -11.24 12.82
N THR A 50 5.85 -11.00 11.50
CA THR A 50 5.45 -9.70 10.93
C THR A 50 3.99 -9.38 11.26
N CYS A 51 3.07 -10.34 11.10
CA CYS A 51 1.65 -10.12 11.40
C CYS A 51 1.41 -9.86 12.89
N ARG A 52 2.16 -10.49 13.81
CA ARG A 52 2.07 -10.20 15.24
C ARG A 52 2.52 -8.78 15.54
N ALA A 53 3.67 -8.36 15.01
CA ALA A 53 4.18 -7.00 15.20
C ALA A 53 3.22 -5.96 14.62
N ALA A 54 2.76 -6.16 13.38
CA ALA A 54 1.76 -5.31 12.74
C ALA A 54 0.45 -5.25 13.55
N SER A 55 -0.06 -6.38 14.04
CA SER A 55 -1.28 -6.40 14.86
C SER A 55 -1.10 -5.61 16.15
N ASN A 56 0.05 -5.70 16.82
CA ASN A 56 0.34 -4.94 18.02
C ASN A 56 0.35 -3.43 17.74
N VAL A 57 1.00 -3.01 16.65
CA VAL A 57 1.00 -1.61 16.20
C VAL A 57 -0.41 -1.15 15.88
N LEU A 58 -1.21 -1.96 15.18
CA LEU A 58 -2.60 -1.60 14.86
C LEU A 58 -3.44 -1.39 16.11
N VAL A 59 -3.34 -2.28 17.10
CA VAL A 59 -4.04 -2.13 18.39
C VAL A 59 -3.62 -0.83 19.09
N LYS A 60 -2.32 -0.51 19.10
CA LYS A 60 -1.81 0.75 19.67
C LYS A 60 -2.30 1.97 18.88
N THR A 61 -2.39 1.90 17.56
CA THR A 61 -2.94 2.96 16.70
C THR A 61 -4.41 3.20 17.02
N ILE A 62 -5.25 2.15 17.10
CA ILE A 62 -6.66 2.28 17.48
C ILE A 62 -6.79 2.83 18.92
N SER A 63 -5.98 2.32 19.84
CA SER A 63 -5.95 2.77 21.24
C SER A 63 -5.59 4.25 21.36
N PHE A 64 -4.57 4.71 20.61
CA PHE A 64 -4.20 6.12 20.54
C PHE A 64 -5.39 6.99 20.10
N MET A 65 -6.02 6.66 18.97
CA MET A 65 -7.11 7.46 18.42
C MET A 65 -8.30 7.54 19.38
N LYS A 66 -8.65 6.40 20.00
CA LYS A 66 -9.81 6.30 20.88
C LYS A 66 -9.61 6.85 22.28
N ASN A 67 -8.38 7.06 22.75
CA ASN A 67 -8.13 7.47 24.15
C ASN A 67 -7.79 8.97 24.30
N LEU A 68 -7.92 9.76 23.23
CA LEU A 68 -7.71 11.20 23.29
C LEU A 68 -8.95 11.91 23.82
N PRO A 69 -8.85 12.73 24.88
CA PRO A 69 -9.98 13.50 25.41
C PRO A 69 -10.68 14.35 24.34
N SER A 70 -9.91 15.06 23.51
CA SER A 70 -10.42 15.90 22.43
C SER A 70 -11.19 15.10 21.37
N PHE A 71 -10.83 13.83 21.17
CA PHE A 71 -11.52 12.94 20.22
C PHE A 71 -12.90 12.54 20.73
N HIS A 72 -13.06 12.36 22.05
CA HIS A 72 -14.35 12.04 22.68
C HIS A 72 -15.35 13.19 22.65
N LEU A 73 -14.90 14.43 22.46
CA LEU A 73 -15.76 15.61 22.33
C LEU A 73 -16.42 15.71 20.95
N LEU A 74 -15.96 14.93 19.96
CA LEU A 74 -16.52 14.93 18.61
C LEU A 74 -17.83 14.12 18.54
N PRO A 75 -18.76 14.48 17.62
CA PRO A 75 -19.89 13.62 17.28
C PRO A 75 -19.43 12.21 16.91
N ARG A 76 -20.23 11.18 17.23
CA ARG A 76 -19.87 9.79 16.93
C ARG A 76 -19.65 9.55 15.44
N GLU A 77 -20.45 10.19 14.59
CA GLU A 77 -20.30 10.08 13.14
C GLU A 77 -18.94 10.64 12.67
N ASP A 78 -18.54 11.80 13.21
CA ASP A 78 -17.25 12.42 12.90
C ASP A 78 -16.08 11.55 13.39
N GLN A 79 -16.20 10.94 14.58
CA GLN A 79 -15.20 9.99 15.07
C GLN A 79 -15.01 8.81 14.10
N LEU A 80 -16.09 8.24 13.57
CA LEU A 80 -16.02 7.13 12.61
C LEU A 80 -15.39 7.57 11.28
N LEU A 81 -15.76 8.75 10.77
CA LEU A 81 -15.19 9.32 9.55
C LEU A 81 -13.68 9.56 9.68
N LEU A 82 -13.26 10.16 10.80
CA LEU A 82 -11.84 10.37 11.08
C LEU A 82 -11.09 9.05 11.17
N LEU A 83 -11.59 8.08 11.95
CA LEU A 83 -10.98 6.76 12.09
C LEU A 83 -10.78 6.07 10.73
N ASP A 84 -11.81 6.08 9.88
CA ASP A 84 -11.75 5.46 8.54
C ASP A 84 -10.73 6.16 7.63
N SER A 85 -10.63 7.49 7.72
CA SER A 85 -9.72 8.28 6.90
C SER A 85 -8.23 8.17 7.30
N CYS A 86 -7.92 8.01 8.60
CA CYS A 86 -6.55 8.20 9.10
C CYS A 86 -5.89 6.93 9.66
N TRP A 87 -6.60 5.80 9.80
CA TRP A 87 -6.01 4.61 10.41
C TRP A 87 -4.81 4.06 9.63
N VAL A 88 -4.82 4.11 8.29
CA VAL A 88 -3.69 3.64 7.45
C VAL A 88 -2.44 4.49 7.68
N PRO A 89 -2.44 5.82 7.49
CA PRO A 89 -1.24 6.62 7.72
C PRO A 89 -0.75 6.57 9.17
N LEU A 90 -1.66 6.54 10.16
CA LEU A 90 -1.27 6.38 11.56
C LEU A 90 -0.69 4.99 11.86
N PHE A 91 -1.18 3.95 11.19
CA PHE A 91 -0.64 2.60 11.30
C PHE A 91 0.78 2.54 10.72
N LEU A 92 1.01 3.13 9.53
CA LEU A 92 2.33 3.23 8.93
C LEU A 92 3.30 4.00 9.84
N LEU A 93 2.87 5.13 10.40
CA LEU A 93 3.68 5.90 11.34
C LEU A 93 3.99 5.09 12.62
N GLY A 94 3.05 4.27 13.08
CA GLY A 94 3.27 3.32 14.18
C GLY A 94 4.29 2.23 13.84
N LEU A 95 4.32 1.71 12.61
CA LEU A 95 5.34 0.76 12.16
C LEU A 95 6.73 1.40 12.21
N VAL A 96 6.82 2.67 11.81
CA VAL A 96 8.07 3.43 11.86
C VAL A 96 8.50 3.61 13.32
N GLN A 97 7.60 4.10 14.18
CA GLN A 97 7.90 4.36 15.59
C GLN A 97 8.34 3.11 16.35
N GLU A 98 7.81 1.93 16.00
CA GLU A 98 8.21 0.64 16.59
C GLU A 98 9.28 -0.12 15.81
N MET A 99 9.89 0.50 14.80
CA MET A 99 10.98 -0.07 14.01
C MET A 99 10.62 -1.45 13.43
N VAL A 100 9.36 -1.62 12.99
CA VAL A 100 8.88 -2.90 12.45
C VAL A 100 9.47 -3.11 11.05
N THR A 101 10.36 -4.09 10.95
CA THR A 101 10.95 -4.53 9.68
C THR A 101 10.31 -5.84 9.21
N PHE A 102 10.35 -6.08 7.90
CA PHE A 102 9.87 -7.32 7.32
C PHE A 102 10.60 -7.66 6.03
N GLU A 103 10.79 -8.96 5.81
CA GLU A 103 11.36 -9.51 4.59
C GLU A 103 10.26 -10.17 3.75
N VAL A 104 10.44 -10.09 2.43
CA VAL A 104 9.57 -10.77 1.48
C VAL A 104 10.37 -11.72 0.59
N MET A 105 9.72 -12.79 0.17
CA MET A 105 10.23 -13.74 -0.81
C MET A 105 9.37 -13.67 -2.07
N GLU A 106 10.01 -13.77 -3.24
CA GLU A 106 9.28 -13.91 -4.49
C GLU A 106 8.50 -15.22 -4.50
N THR A 107 7.22 -15.14 -4.83
CA THR A 107 6.38 -16.31 -5.05
C THR A 107 6.22 -16.51 -6.54
N PRO A 108 6.50 -17.70 -7.09
CA PRO A 108 6.22 -17.98 -8.49
C PRO A 108 4.74 -17.73 -8.77
N ALA A 109 4.44 -16.88 -9.76
CA ALA A 109 3.07 -16.69 -10.19
C ALA A 109 2.49 -18.06 -10.59
N PRO A 110 1.28 -18.45 -10.14
CA PRO A 110 0.68 -19.70 -10.58
C PRO A 110 0.59 -19.69 -12.11
N SER A 111 1.10 -20.76 -12.75
CA SER A 111 1.13 -20.83 -14.20
C SER A 111 -0.28 -20.62 -14.76
N MET A 112 -0.39 -19.97 -15.92
CA MET A 112 -1.71 -19.77 -16.55
C MET A 112 -2.42 -21.09 -16.78
N LEU A 113 -1.67 -22.16 -17.05
CA LEU A 113 -2.18 -23.53 -17.09
C LEU A 113 -2.72 -23.98 -15.74
N LYS A 114 -2.01 -23.74 -14.63
CA LYS A 114 -2.48 -24.07 -13.28
C LYS A 114 -3.75 -23.29 -12.91
N LYS A 115 -3.86 -22.03 -13.32
CA LYS A 115 -5.10 -21.26 -13.17
C LYS A 115 -6.22 -21.90 -14.00
N ILE A 116 -6.04 -22.09 -15.31
CA ILE A 116 -7.07 -22.65 -16.19
C ILE A 116 -7.52 -24.05 -15.74
N LEU A 117 -6.58 -24.90 -15.29
CA LEU A 117 -6.87 -26.29 -14.89
C LEU A 117 -7.50 -26.42 -13.50
N LEU A 118 -7.17 -25.54 -12.55
CA LEU A 118 -7.67 -25.63 -11.17
C LEU A 118 -8.84 -24.69 -10.87
N ASP A 119 -8.97 -23.57 -11.58
CA ASP A 119 -10.00 -22.55 -11.36
C ASP A 119 -11.38 -22.95 -11.94
N GLY A 120 -11.44 -24.06 -12.68
CA GLY A 120 -12.69 -24.66 -13.18
C GLY A 120 -13.51 -25.43 -12.13
N GLN A 121 -12.96 -25.71 -10.92
CA GLN A 121 -13.65 -26.54 -9.91
C GLN A 121 -14.04 -25.81 -8.61
N SER A 122 -13.54 -24.61 -8.33
CA SER A 122 -13.82 -23.92 -7.07
C SER A 122 -15.06 -23.02 -7.17
N LYS A 123 -16.22 -23.54 -6.74
CA LYS A 123 -17.45 -22.75 -6.49
C LYS A 123 -17.35 -21.76 -5.31
N HIS A 124 -16.20 -21.66 -4.64
CA HIS A 124 -15.93 -20.66 -3.61
C HIS A 124 -14.97 -19.60 -4.18
N ARG A 125 -15.52 -18.57 -4.83
CA ARG A 125 -14.79 -17.35 -5.16
C ARG A 125 -14.54 -16.58 -3.87
N GLU A 126 -13.46 -16.88 -3.16
CA GLU A 126 -12.79 -15.82 -2.40
C GLU A 126 -12.46 -14.71 -3.42
N PRO A 127 -12.79 -13.44 -3.14
CA PRO A 127 -12.46 -12.36 -4.06
C PRO A 127 -10.97 -12.45 -4.37
N GLU A 128 -10.62 -12.34 -5.65
CA GLU A 128 -9.25 -12.45 -6.17
C GLU A 128 -8.35 -11.49 -5.38
N ARG A 129 -7.77 -11.98 -4.27
CA ARG A 129 -6.97 -11.15 -3.37
C ARG A 129 -5.75 -10.75 -4.19
N THR A 130 -5.72 -9.50 -4.62
CA THR A 130 -4.63 -8.94 -5.41
C THR A 130 -3.34 -9.17 -4.64
N GLN A 131 -2.56 -10.17 -5.07
CA GLN A 131 -1.31 -10.48 -4.40
C GLN A 131 -0.39 -9.27 -4.51
N PRO A 132 0.30 -8.90 -3.41
CA PRO A 132 1.15 -7.73 -3.42
C PRO A 132 2.27 -7.93 -4.44
N THR A 133 2.47 -6.92 -5.29
CA THR A 133 3.59 -6.91 -6.25
C THR A 133 4.88 -6.54 -5.54
N LEU A 134 6.01 -7.11 -5.99
CA LEU A 134 7.33 -6.74 -5.48
C LEU A 134 7.55 -5.22 -5.51
N ALA A 135 7.14 -4.56 -6.60
CA ALA A 135 7.27 -3.11 -6.76
C ALA A 135 6.47 -2.31 -5.71
N ALA A 136 5.27 -2.78 -5.32
CA ALA A 136 4.50 -2.14 -4.26
C ALA A 136 5.18 -2.29 -2.90
N VAL A 137 5.70 -3.48 -2.61
CA VAL A 137 6.45 -3.73 -1.37
C VAL A 137 7.72 -2.91 -1.28
N GLN A 138 8.48 -2.80 -2.37
CA GLN A 138 9.69 -1.98 -2.41
C GLN A 138 9.40 -0.50 -2.18
N ARG A 139 8.29 0.04 -2.72
CA ARG A 139 7.87 1.42 -2.42
C ARG A 139 7.53 1.60 -0.94
N LEU A 140 6.84 0.64 -0.33
CA LEU A 140 6.54 0.67 1.10
C LEU A 140 7.82 0.64 1.94
N GLN A 141 8.74 -0.28 1.65
CA GLN A 141 10.03 -0.36 2.36
C GLN A 141 10.85 0.92 2.20
N CYS A 142 10.87 1.52 1.00
CA CYS A 142 11.51 2.81 0.77
C CYS A 142 10.89 3.92 1.65
N CYS A 143 9.57 4.01 1.68
CA CYS A 143 8.86 4.98 2.51
C CYS A 143 9.18 4.83 4.01
N LEU A 144 9.19 3.59 4.53
CA LEU A 144 9.55 3.31 5.92
C LEU A 144 10.99 3.72 6.22
N ASN A 145 11.93 3.41 5.33
CA ASN A 145 13.35 3.80 5.47
C ASN A 145 13.53 5.32 5.48
N THR A 146 12.81 6.05 4.61
CA THR A 146 12.83 7.51 4.62
C THR A 146 12.32 8.05 5.95
N LEU A 147 11.21 7.52 6.47
CA LEU A 147 10.66 7.97 7.75
C LEU A 147 11.57 7.64 8.94
N TRP A 148 12.25 6.49 8.93
CA TRP A 148 13.27 6.17 9.94
C TRP A 148 14.46 7.11 9.91
N SER A 149 14.88 7.56 8.72
CA SER A 149 16.00 8.50 8.59
C SER A 149 15.71 9.91 9.11
N LEU A 150 14.44 10.24 9.39
CA LEU A 150 14.06 11.52 10.00
C LEU A 150 14.38 11.58 11.50
N ASP A 151 14.65 10.45 12.15
CA ASP A 151 14.99 10.35 13.58
C ASP A 151 14.05 11.13 14.52
N LEU A 152 12.74 10.98 14.27
CA LEU A 152 11.70 11.71 15.01
C LEU A 152 11.73 11.36 16.51
N SER A 153 11.71 12.38 17.35
CA SER A 153 11.55 12.27 18.79
C SER A 153 10.13 11.79 19.17
N PRO A 154 9.93 11.26 20.40
CA PRO A 154 8.61 10.88 20.88
C PRO A 154 7.56 12.01 20.83
N LYS A 155 7.99 13.27 20.99
CA LYS A 155 7.11 14.44 20.91
C LYS A 155 6.66 14.70 19.48
N GLU A 156 7.59 14.67 18.52
CA GLU A 156 7.28 14.83 17.09
C GLU A 156 6.32 13.75 16.61
N TYR A 157 6.51 12.49 17.02
CA TYR A 157 5.54 11.42 16.74
C TYR A 157 4.16 11.74 17.31
N ALA A 158 4.06 12.24 18.53
CA ALA A 158 2.77 12.58 19.14
C ALA A 158 2.05 13.70 18.36
N TYR A 159 2.76 14.76 18.00
CA TYR A 159 2.19 15.88 17.24
C TYR A 159 1.84 15.50 15.80
N LEU A 160 2.68 14.72 15.12
CA LEU A 160 2.39 14.23 13.78
C LEU A 160 1.16 13.32 13.77
N LYS A 161 1.02 12.44 14.77
CA LYS A 161 -0.20 11.63 14.92
C LYS A 161 -1.44 12.49 15.17
N GLY A 162 -1.33 13.54 15.99
CA GLY A 162 -2.42 14.50 16.20
C GLY A 162 -2.84 15.20 14.91
N ALA A 163 -1.87 15.70 14.15
CA ALA A 163 -2.11 16.40 12.89
C ALA A 163 -2.73 15.49 11.80
N LEU A 164 -2.36 14.21 11.78
CA LEU A 164 -2.94 13.20 10.89
C LEU A 164 -4.36 12.77 11.31
N LEU A 165 -4.60 12.64 12.62
CA LEU A 165 -5.90 12.22 13.15
C LEU A 165 -6.97 13.30 12.96
N PHE A 166 -6.65 14.54 13.30
CA PHE A 166 -7.59 15.65 13.23
C PHE A 166 -7.57 16.27 11.84
N ASN A 167 -8.03 15.54 10.83
CA ASN A 167 -8.10 16.04 9.45
C ASN A 167 -9.47 16.71 9.17
N PRO A 168 -9.56 18.05 9.03
CA PRO A 168 -10.81 18.74 8.76
C PRO A 168 -11.32 18.57 7.32
N ASP A 169 -10.47 18.08 6.41
CA ASP A 169 -10.80 17.93 4.99
C ASP A 169 -11.62 16.65 4.69
N VAL A 170 -11.90 15.84 5.71
CA VAL A 170 -12.71 14.63 5.55
C VAL A 170 -14.16 15.03 5.20
N PRO A 171 -14.71 14.57 4.05
CA PRO A 171 -16.06 14.94 3.66
C PRO A 171 -17.12 14.45 4.65
N GLY A 172 -18.10 15.30 4.95
CA GLY A 172 -19.25 14.95 5.80
C GLY A 172 -19.07 15.18 7.31
N LEU A 173 -17.92 15.73 7.73
CA LEU A 173 -17.70 16.14 9.11
C LEU A 173 -18.67 17.26 9.55
N ARG A 174 -19.19 17.15 10.77
CA ARG A 174 -20.07 18.16 11.39
C ARG A 174 -19.29 19.19 12.22
N ALA A 175 -18.18 18.78 12.83
CA ALA A 175 -17.36 19.59 13.72
C ALA A 175 -16.05 20.05 13.07
N SER A 176 -16.04 20.31 11.76
CA SER A 176 -14.81 20.63 10.99
C SER A 176 -14.00 21.79 11.58
N LEU A 177 -14.63 22.86 12.06
CA LEU A 177 -13.92 24.00 12.67
C LEU A 177 -13.17 23.61 13.95
N TYR A 178 -13.78 22.76 14.78
CA TYR A 178 -13.13 22.28 15.99
C TYR A 178 -11.98 21.32 15.65
N ILE A 179 -12.19 20.41 14.70
CA ILE A 179 -11.14 19.51 14.19
C ILE A 179 -9.97 20.31 13.62
N GLU A 180 -10.24 21.37 12.84
CA GLU A 180 -9.22 22.26 12.28
C GLU A 180 -8.42 22.97 13.38
N SER A 181 -9.07 23.33 14.50
CA SER A 181 -8.36 23.94 15.64
C SER A 181 -7.38 22.95 16.29
N LEU A 182 -7.79 21.69 16.48
CA LEU A 182 -6.94 20.63 17.01
C LEU A 182 -5.78 20.30 16.06
N GLN A 183 -6.05 20.27 14.75
CA GLN A 183 -5.00 20.08 13.75
C GLN A 183 -3.96 21.18 13.80
N ARG A 184 -4.41 22.45 13.86
CA ARG A 184 -3.53 23.62 13.93
C ARG A 184 -2.71 23.63 15.21
N GLU A 185 -3.27 23.21 16.34
CA GLU A 185 -2.52 23.06 17.58
C GLU A 185 -1.40 22.03 17.44
N ALA A 186 -1.71 20.84 16.89
CA ALA A 186 -0.70 19.81 16.66
C ALA A 186 0.39 20.25 15.67
N GLN A 187 0.02 20.95 14.60
CA GLN A 187 0.97 21.49 13.62
C GLN A 187 1.88 22.58 14.20
N ARG A 188 1.33 23.49 15.03
CA ARG A 188 2.13 24.50 15.74
C ARG A 188 3.10 23.85 16.70
N ALA A 189 2.63 22.91 17.52
CA ALA A 189 3.46 22.19 18.46
C ALA A 189 4.59 21.41 17.74
N LEU A 190 4.32 20.87 16.54
CA LEU A 190 5.34 20.26 15.70
C LEU A 190 6.36 21.29 15.18
N GLN A 191 5.92 22.47 14.74
CA GLN A 191 6.82 23.54 14.30
C GLN A 191 7.71 24.10 15.41
N GLU A 192 7.25 24.08 16.66
CA GLU A 192 8.03 24.55 17.81
C GLU A 192 9.14 23.59 18.25
N VAL A 193 9.07 22.31 17.85
CA VAL A 193 10.04 21.28 18.23
C VAL A 193 11.02 20.89 17.11
N LEU A 194 10.81 21.43 15.90
CA LEU A 194 11.72 21.31 14.75
C LEU A 194 12.79 22.42 14.79
#